data_AF-A0A165NI02-F1
#
_entry.id   AF-A0A165NI02-F1
#
_cell.length_a   1.000
_cell.length_b   1.000
_cell.length_c   1.000
_cell.angle_alpha   90.00
_cell.angle_beta   90.00
_cell.angle_gamma   90.00
#
_symmetry.space_group_name_H-M   'P 1'
#
loop_
_entity.id
_entity.type
_entity.pdbx_description
1 polymer ?
#
loop_
_entity_poly.entity_id
_entity_poly.type
_entity_poly.pdbx_seq_one_letter_code
_entity_poly.pdbx_strand_id
1 'polypeptide(L)'
;MRAFAVIATVLVAAGFAAAQSPSAAPSCSYTCPSSDTAYNDLVSSASEPYEIVCTYDGYGTCTYDSNTGALDSDDDSYNCPSHAHHSCGYKKRFNVVRALAARRAAAQPATSIPDVLKKRATLKRKRTTT
;
A
#
# COMPACT_ATOMS: atom_id res chain seq x y z
N MET A 1 23.53 -19.53 -62.18
CA MET A 1 22.13 -19.06 -62.08
C MET A 1 21.88 -18.66 -60.63
N ARG A 2 21.23 -17.51 -60.45
CA ARG A 2 21.15 -16.73 -59.20
C ARG A 2 20.06 -17.28 -58.26
N ALA A 3 20.30 -17.31 -56.96
CA ALA A 3 19.25 -17.44 -55.96
C ALA A 3 19.38 -16.27 -54.97
N PHE A 4 18.44 -15.33 -55.06
CA PHE A 4 18.35 -14.16 -54.20
C PHE A 4 17.75 -14.54 -52.85
N ALA A 5 18.46 -14.22 -51.77
CA ALA A 5 17.97 -14.29 -50.40
C ALA A 5 16.92 -13.18 -50.17
N VAL A 6 15.72 -13.55 -49.75
CA VAL A 6 14.69 -12.61 -49.30
C VAL A 6 14.60 -12.71 -47.77
N ILE A 7 15.20 -11.74 -47.09
CA ILE A 7 15.12 -11.58 -45.64
C ILE A 7 13.84 -10.78 -45.35
N ALA A 8 12.81 -11.44 -44.85
CA ALA A 8 11.58 -10.80 -44.41
C ALA A 8 11.74 -10.33 -42.95
N THR A 9 11.97 -9.03 -42.76
CA THR A 9 11.99 -8.38 -41.45
C THR A 9 10.57 -8.03 -41.02
N VAL A 10 9.99 -8.85 -40.13
CA VAL A 10 8.70 -8.56 -39.48
C VAL A 10 8.97 -7.62 -38.29
N LEU A 11 8.63 -6.34 -38.45
CA LEU A 11 8.61 -5.34 -37.38
C LEU A 11 7.41 -5.61 -36.45
N VAL A 12 7.66 -6.28 -35.33
CA VAL A 12 6.69 -6.41 -34.25
C VAL A 12 6.69 -5.12 -33.44
N ALA A 13 5.71 -4.25 -33.70
CA ALA A 13 5.42 -3.10 -32.85
C ALA A 13 4.78 -3.58 -31.54
N ALA A 14 5.61 -3.83 -30.52
CA ALA A 14 5.13 -4.08 -29.16
C ALA A 14 4.62 -2.76 -28.57
N GLY A 15 3.30 -2.53 -28.70
CA GLY A 15 2.62 -1.50 -27.92
C GLY A 15 2.69 -1.87 -26.45
N PHE A 16 3.51 -1.15 -25.67
CA PHE A 16 3.54 -1.26 -24.22
C PHE A 16 2.18 -0.78 -23.68
N ALA A 17 1.26 -1.72 -23.45
CA ALA A 17 0.09 -1.46 -22.63
C ALA A 17 0.59 -1.10 -21.23
N ALA A 18 0.43 0.16 -20.84
CA ALA A 18 0.72 0.58 -19.47
C ALA A 18 -0.18 -0.24 -18.53
N ALA A 19 0.42 -1.10 -17.72
CA ALA A 19 -0.29 -1.87 -16.72
C ALA A 19 -1.08 -0.91 -15.82
N GLN A 20 -2.40 -1.07 -15.77
CA GLN A 20 -3.24 -0.30 -14.87
C GLN A 20 -2.84 -0.68 -13.44
N SER A 21 -2.23 0.26 -12.72
CA SER A 21 -1.87 0.04 -11.32
C SER A 21 -3.17 -0.04 -10.50
N PRO A 22 -3.34 -1.05 -9.63
CA PRO A 22 -4.56 -1.21 -8.84
C PRO A 22 -4.86 0.07 -8.06
N SER A 23 -6.14 0.46 -8.03
CA SER A 23 -6.60 1.67 -7.35
C SER A 23 -6.13 1.63 -5.90
N ALA A 24 -5.50 2.72 -5.47
CA ALA A 24 -4.87 2.82 -4.17
C ALA A 24 -5.88 3.01 -3.02
N ALA A 25 -7.15 2.64 -3.23
CA ALA A 25 -8.25 2.74 -2.30
C ALA A 25 -8.01 1.82 -1.08
N PRO A 26 -8.37 2.25 0.14
CA PRO A 26 -8.29 1.38 1.30
C PRO A 26 -9.25 0.20 1.10
N SER A 27 -8.73 -1.02 1.13
CA SER A 27 -9.57 -2.22 1.23
C SER A 27 -10.13 -2.29 2.64
N CYS A 28 -11.46 -2.28 2.74
CA CYS A 28 -12.15 -2.66 3.96
C CYS A 28 -12.44 -4.15 3.89
N SER A 29 -12.22 -4.86 4.99
CA SER A 29 -12.49 -6.29 5.12
C SER A 29 -12.97 -6.58 6.53
N TYR A 30 -13.82 -7.59 6.66
CA TYR A 30 -14.17 -8.15 7.95
C TYR A 30 -13.04 -9.06 8.45
N THR A 31 -12.83 -9.08 9.75
CA THR A 31 -11.78 -9.85 10.44
C THR A 31 -12.35 -10.46 11.71
N CYS A 32 -11.79 -11.58 12.15
CA CYS A 32 -12.19 -12.22 13.40
C CYS A 32 -12.09 -11.26 14.61
N PRO A 33 -13.10 -11.21 15.48
CA PRO A 33 -12.99 -10.59 16.80
C PRO A 33 -11.82 -11.20 17.59
N SER A 34 -11.12 -10.39 18.39
CA SER A 34 -9.96 -10.84 19.18
C SER A 34 -10.33 -11.84 20.27
N SER A 35 -11.58 -11.79 20.74
CA SER A 35 -12.13 -12.71 21.71
C SER A 35 -13.60 -12.98 21.41
N ASP A 36 -14.11 -14.13 21.86
CA ASP A 36 -15.52 -14.48 21.81
C ASP A 36 -16.33 -13.76 22.93
N THR A 37 -17.60 -14.10 23.12
CA THR A 37 -18.42 -13.53 24.21
C THR A 37 -18.14 -14.16 25.58
N ALA A 38 -17.44 -15.28 25.63
CA ALA A 38 -16.98 -15.94 26.86
C ALA A 38 -15.56 -15.51 27.29
N TYR A 39 -14.95 -14.56 26.57
CA TYR A 39 -13.58 -14.06 26.77
C TYR A 39 -12.47 -15.08 26.44
N ASN A 40 -12.73 -16.05 25.58
CA ASN A 40 -11.70 -16.89 24.99
C ASN A 40 -10.98 -16.13 23.88
N ASP A 41 -9.66 -16.21 23.86
CA ASP A 41 -8.83 -15.49 22.89
C ASP A 41 -8.86 -16.18 21.51
N LEU A 42 -8.73 -15.39 20.44
CA LEU A 42 -8.60 -15.91 19.08
C LEU A 42 -7.29 -16.69 18.91
N VAL A 43 -7.40 -17.98 18.59
CA VAL A 43 -6.26 -18.88 18.36
C VAL A 43 -5.86 -18.89 16.88
N SER A 44 -6.84 -19.01 16.00
CA SER A 44 -6.60 -19.03 14.55
C SER A 44 -7.73 -18.38 13.78
N SER A 45 -7.39 -17.82 12.62
CA SER A 45 -8.37 -17.29 11.68
C SER A 45 -8.03 -17.72 10.26
N ALA A 46 -9.05 -18.00 9.47
CA ALA A 46 -8.97 -18.23 8.04
C ALA A 46 -9.97 -17.32 7.33
N SER A 47 -9.57 -16.77 6.19
CA SER A 47 -10.45 -15.98 5.33
C SER A 47 -10.57 -16.65 3.98
N GLU A 48 -11.77 -17.15 3.71
CA GLU A 48 -12.21 -17.73 2.44
C GLU A 48 -12.95 -16.64 1.63
N PRO A 49 -13.23 -16.84 0.33
CA PRO A 49 -13.87 -15.81 -0.50
C PRO A 49 -15.23 -15.33 0.03
N TYR A 50 -15.98 -16.20 0.70
CA TYR A 50 -17.33 -15.93 1.20
C TYR A 50 -17.46 -16.05 2.71
N GLU A 51 -16.44 -16.57 3.38
CA GLU A 51 -16.51 -16.94 4.79
C GLU A 51 -15.25 -16.52 5.55
N ILE A 52 -15.41 -16.21 6.83
CA ILE A 52 -14.34 -15.94 7.77
C ILE A 52 -14.52 -16.93 8.91
N VAL A 53 -13.55 -17.83 9.06
CA VAL A 53 -13.57 -18.86 10.09
C VAL A 53 -12.66 -18.42 11.22
N CYS A 54 -13.21 -18.31 12.42
CA CYS A 54 -12.53 -17.88 13.63
C CYS A 54 -12.54 -19.01 14.64
N THR A 55 -11.37 -19.42 15.11
CA THR A 55 -11.23 -20.46 16.14
C THR A 55 -10.72 -19.82 17.42
N TYR A 56 -11.47 -20.00 18.50
CA TYR A 56 -11.16 -19.45 19.82
C TYR A 56 -10.58 -20.52 20.76
N ASP A 57 -9.94 -20.06 21.84
CA ASP A 57 -9.43 -20.95 22.87
C ASP A 57 -10.60 -21.76 23.48
N GLY A 58 -10.40 -23.06 23.71
CA GLY A 58 -11.49 -23.98 24.04
C GLY A 58 -12.15 -24.70 22.84
N TYR A 59 -11.60 -24.55 21.63
CA TYR A 59 -12.00 -25.21 20.37
C TYR A 59 -13.36 -24.79 19.78
N GLY A 60 -13.94 -23.71 20.29
CA GLY A 60 -15.08 -23.04 19.68
C GLY A 60 -14.75 -22.48 18.30
N THR A 61 -15.62 -22.70 17.32
CA THR A 61 -15.46 -22.14 15.97
C THR A 61 -16.66 -21.26 15.61
N CYS A 62 -16.38 -20.09 15.06
CA CYS A 62 -17.38 -19.15 14.58
C CYS A 62 -17.13 -18.86 13.10
N THR A 63 -18.14 -19.04 12.28
CA THR A 63 -18.07 -18.75 10.84
C THR A 63 -18.91 -17.53 10.52
N TYR A 64 -18.33 -16.56 9.83
CA TYR A 64 -19.00 -15.31 9.45
C TYR A 64 -18.99 -15.12 7.94
N ASP A 65 -20.01 -14.48 7.40
CA ASP A 65 -20.05 -14.07 6.00
C ASP A 65 -19.01 -12.96 5.73
N SER A 66 -18.20 -13.11 4.68
CA SER A 66 -17.09 -12.20 4.38
C SER A 66 -17.52 -10.82 3.87
N ASN A 67 -18.77 -10.68 3.41
CA ASN A 67 -19.30 -9.46 2.78
C ASN A 67 -20.10 -8.58 3.75
N THR A 68 -20.81 -9.20 4.68
CA THR A 68 -21.70 -8.58 5.66
C THR A 68 -21.12 -8.62 7.07
N GLY A 69 -20.21 -9.57 7.33
CA GLY A 69 -19.67 -9.86 8.65
C GLY A 69 -20.70 -10.47 9.60
N ALA A 70 -21.86 -10.91 9.12
CA ALA A 70 -22.86 -11.58 9.95
C ALA A 70 -22.40 -12.99 10.34
N LEU A 71 -22.73 -13.41 11.56
CA LEU A 71 -22.52 -14.79 12.00
C LEU A 71 -23.38 -15.75 11.16
N ASP A 72 -22.75 -16.76 10.57
CA ASP A 72 -23.37 -17.78 9.74
C ASP A 72 -23.48 -19.12 10.49
N SER A 73 -22.41 -19.53 11.19
CA SER A 73 -22.40 -20.73 12.05
C SER A 73 -21.78 -20.44 13.42
N ASP A 74 -22.42 -20.94 14.47
CA ASP A 74 -21.94 -20.92 15.85
C ASP A 74 -21.68 -22.36 16.32
N ASP A 75 -20.42 -22.74 16.30
CA ASP A 75 -19.92 -24.02 16.83
C ASP A 75 -19.17 -23.79 18.15
N ASP A 76 -19.59 -22.79 18.93
CA ASP A 76 -18.98 -22.39 20.20
C ASP A 76 -20.01 -22.20 21.32
N SER A 77 -21.06 -23.03 21.32
CA SER A 77 -22.07 -23.04 22.39
C SER A 77 -22.73 -21.68 22.66
N TYR A 78 -23.03 -20.91 21.60
CA TYR A 78 -23.62 -19.56 21.69
C TYR A 78 -22.66 -18.49 22.19
N ASN A 79 -21.36 -18.73 22.17
CA ASN A 79 -20.36 -17.74 22.54
C ASN A 79 -19.83 -16.92 21.35
N CYS A 80 -20.28 -17.20 20.13
CA CYS A 80 -19.85 -16.43 18.98
C CYS A 80 -20.44 -15.01 19.00
N PRO A 81 -19.61 -13.97 18.83
CA PRO A 81 -20.10 -12.62 18.55
C PRO A 81 -21.07 -12.62 17.37
N SER A 82 -22.09 -11.77 17.40
CA SER A 82 -23.09 -11.71 16.32
C SER A 82 -22.52 -11.18 15.00
N HIS A 83 -21.39 -10.47 15.06
CA HIS A 83 -20.73 -9.88 13.90
C HIS A 83 -19.21 -9.94 14.00
N ALA A 84 -18.56 -10.16 12.86
CA ALA A 84 -17.13 -9.99 12.67
C ALA A 84 -16.72 -8.51 12.75
N HIS A 85 -15.46 -8.24 13.07
CA HIS A 85 -14.94 -6.89 13.19
C HIS A 85 -14.65 -6.29 11.81
N HIS A 86 -15.31 -5.19 11.47
CA HIS A 86 -15.06 -4.48 10.22
C HIS A 86 -13.82 -3.60 10.32
N SER A 87 -12.76 -3.94 9.57
CA SER A 87 -11.49 -3.23 9.57
C SER A 87 -11.20 -2.63 8.20
N CYS A 88 -11.04 -1.31 8.16
CA CYS A 88 -10.55 -0.62 6.97
C CYS A 88 -9.08 -0.27 7.16
N GLY A 89 -8.25 -0.65 6.19
CA GLY A 89 -6.84 -0.27 6.20
C GLY A 89 -6.69 1.26 6.28
N TYR A 90 -6.20 1.76 7.42
CA TYR A 90 -5.91 3.17 7.58
C TYR A 90 -4.72 3.55 6.69
N LYS A 91 -4.99 4.19 5.55
CA LYS A 91 -3.90 4.66 4.69
C LYS A 91 -3.38 6.00 5.22
N LYS A 92 -2.08 6.05 5.53
CA LYS A 92 -1.39 7.35 5.73
C LYS A 92 -1.60 8.19 4.47
N ARG A 93 -2.26 9.34 4.62
CA ARG A 93 -2.49 10.29 3.54
C ARG A 93 -1.14 10.61 2.88
N PHE A 94 -1.06 10.38 1.57
CA PHE A 94 0.12 10.73 0.81
C PHE A 94 0.32 12.24 0.89
N ASN A 95 1.41 12.69 1.51
CA ASN A 95 1.69 14.11 1.62
C ASN A 95 2.26 14.60 0.28
N VAL A 96 1.36 15.05 -0.59
CA VAL A 96 1.67 15.56 -1.93
C VAL A 96 2.71 16.67 -1.88
N VAL A 97 2.66 17.54 -0.87
CA VAL A 97 3.61 18.65 -0.70
C VAL A 97 5.02 18.12 -0.48
N ARG A 98 5.20 17.16 0.42
CA ARG A 98 6.50 16.52 0.67
C ARG A 98 7.02 15.79 -0.57
N ALA A 99 6.14 15.09 -1.30
CA ALA A 99 6.52 14.38 -2.51
C ALA A 99 6.96 15.35 -3.63
N LEU A 100 6.26 16.47 -3.81
CA LEU A 100 6.66 17.52 -4.74
C LEU A 100 7.98 18.18 -4.34
N ALA A 101 8.17 18.46 -3.05
CA ALA A 101 9.42 19.04 -2.55
C ALA A 101 10.62 18.11 -2.81
N ALA A 102 10.47 16.81 -2.55
CA ALA A 102 11.50 15.82 -2.83
C ALA A 102 11.83 15.74 -4.33
N ARG A 103 10.83 15.77 -5.21
CA ARG A 103 11.02 15.82 -6.66
C ARG A 103 11.78 17.07 -7.11
N ARG A 104 11.45 18.24 -6.56
CA ARG A 104 12.16 19.49 -6.87
C ARG A 104 13.60 19.48 -6.38
N ALA A 105 13.86 18.95 -5.18
CA ALA A 105 15.22 18.81 -4.65
C ALA A 105 16.09 17.88 -5.51
N ALA A 106 15.51 16.77 -6.00
CA ALA A 106 16.22 15.85 -6.90
C ALA A 106 16.47 16.42 -8.31
N ALA A 107 15.64 17.37 -8.76
CA ALA A 107 15.75 18.02 -10.06
C ALA A 107 16.70 19.23 -10.07
N GLN A 108 17.14 19.72 -8.91
CA GLN A 108 18.13 20.80 -8.86
C GLN A 108 19.53 20.21 -8.95
N PRO A 109 20.32 20.56 -9.99
CA PRO A 109 21.74 20.25 -9.98
C PRO A 109 22.35 20.93 -8.74
N ALA A 110 23.21 20.21 -8.02
CA ALA A 110 23.95 20.79 -6.92
C ALA A 110 24.69 22.02 -7.45
N THR A 111 24.20 23.22 -7.13
CA THR A 111 24.91 24.44 -7.46
C THR A 111 26.13 24.46 -6.56
N SER A 112 27.23 23.90 -7.04
CA SER A 112 28.56 24.15 -6.49
C SER A 112 28.79 25.64 -6.70
N ILE A 113 28.33 26.47 -5.76
CA ILE A 113 28.68 27.88 -5.76
C ILE A 113 30.21 27.91 -5.71
N PRO A 114 30.90 28.37 -6.77
CA PRO A 114 32.35 28.42 -6.77
C PRO A 114 32.80 29.25 -5.57
N ASP A 115 33.78 28.78 -4.82
CA ASP A 115 34.27 29.46 -3.60
C ASP A 115 34.66 30.93 -3.82
N VAL A 116 34.97 31.27 -5.07
CA VAL A 116 35.25 32.63 -5.54
C VAL A 116 34.08 33.60 -5.28
N LEU A 117 32.83 33.14 -5.39
CA LEU A 117 31.63 33.95 -5.15
C LEU A 117 31.36 34.17 -3.65
N LYS A 118 31.69 33.19 -2.78
CA LYS A 118 31.58 33.33 -1.32
C LYS A 118 32.56 34.40 -0.79
N LYS A 119 33.78 34.44 -1.32
CA LYS A 119 34.81 35.44 -0.95
C LYS A 119 34.43 36.87 -1.35
N ARG A 120 33.71 37.06 -2.46
CA ARG A 120 33.22 38.38 -2.87
C ARG A 120 32.11 38.91 -1.96
N ALA A 121 31.21 38.04 -1.50
CA ALA A 121 30.13 38.43 -0.60
C ALA A 121 30.63 38.87 0.79
N THR A 122 31.65 38.19 1.33
CA THR A 122 32.25 38.56 2.62
C THR A 122 33.03 39.87 2.55
N LEU A 123 33.76 40.13 1.45
CA LEU A 123 34.45 41.41 1.24
C LEU A 123 33.49 42.59 1.11
N LYS A 124 32.33 42.40 0.48
CA LYS A 124 31.33 43.47 0.32
C LYS A 124 30.71 43.88 1.67
N ARG A 125 30.42 42.91 2.56
CA ARG A 125 29.94 43.20 3.92
C ARG A 125 30.96 43.96 4.77
N LYS A 126 32.25 43.65 4.62
CA LYS A 126 33.32 44.29 5.39
C LYS A 126 33.55 45.76 5.00
N ARG A 127 33.16 46.16 3.79
CA ARG A 127 33.32 47.52 3.25
C ARG A 127 32.21 48.49 3.66
N THR A 128 31.07 48.01 4.14
CA THR A 128 29.91 48.84 4.48
C THR A 128 29.85 49.23 5.97
N THR A 129 30.79 48.73 6.79
CA THR A 129 30.91 49.01 8.23
C THR A 129 32.13 49.89 8.57
N THR A 130 32.33 50.93 7.77
CA THR A 130 33.23 52.08 8.02
C THR A 130 32.62 53.27 7.32
#